data_AF-A0A9D6F6U0-F1
#
_entry.id   AF-A0A9D6F6U0-F1
#
_cell.length_a   1.000
_cell.length_b   1.000
_cell.length_c   1.000
_cell.angle_alpha   90.00
_cell.angle_beta   90.00
_cell.angle_gamma   90.00
#
_symmetry.space_group_name_H-M   'P 1'
#
loop_
_entity.id
_entity.type
_entity.pdbx_description
1 polymer ?
#
loop_
_entity_poly.entity_id
_entity_poly.type
_entity_poly.pdbx_seq_one_letter_code
_entity_poly.pdbx_strand_id
1 'polypeptide(L)' 'MTCKEVADFLMDYSNGELSQTERAIFEEHLGICPECVAYVQSYEITIKASKTACDQVHDEVPEDLIRAILAAKQKSDPS' A
#
# COMPACT_ATOMS: atom_id res chain seq x y z
N MET A 1 6.32 -6.53 -18.14
CA MET A 1 5.45 -7.05 -17.07
C MET A 1 6.21 -8.10 -16.28
N THR A 2 6.87 -7.65 -15.23
CA THR A 2 7.41 -8.49 -14.15
C THR A 2 6.36 -8.66 -13.07
N CYS A 3 6.54 -9.63 -12.18
CA CYS A 3 5.67 -9.79 -11.02
C CYS A 3 5.61 -8.52 -10.14
N LYS A 4 6.73 -7.78 -10.06
CA LYS A 4 6.80 -6.52 -9.31
C LYS A 4 5.94 -5.43 -9.94
N GLU A 5 6.01 -5.25 -11.25
CA GLU A 5 5.21 -4.25 -11.96
C GLU A 5 3.70 -4.47 -11.76
N VAL A 6 3.25 -5.74 -11.74
CA VAL A 6 1.85 -6.08 -11.45
C VAL A 6 1.49 -5.76 -9.99
N ALA A 7 2.34 -6.15 -9.05
CA ALA A 7 2.08 -5.94 -7.63
C ALA A 7 2.03 -4.45 -7.26
N ASP A 8 2.91 -3.64 -7.85
CA ASP A 8 2.94 -2.19 -7.66
C ASP A 8 1.66 -1.56 -8.24
N PHE A 9 1.27 -1.94 -9.47
CA PHE A 9 0.02 -1.44 -10.07
C PHE A 9 -1.22 -1.78 -9.24
N LEU A 10 -1.32 -3.01 -8.71
CA LEU A 10 -2.44 -3.40 -7.85
C LEU A 10 -2.43 -2.67 -6.50
N MET A 11 -1.25 -2.34 -5.98
CA MET A 11 -1.12 -1.52 -4.78
C MET A 11 -1.67 -0.11 -5.04
N ASP A 12 -1.25 0.52 -6.14
CA ASP A 12 -1.72 1.84 -6.54
C ASP A 12 -3.23 1.83 -6.79
N TYR A 13 -3.77 0.78 -7.42
CA TYR A 13 -5.21 0.61 -7.60
C TYR A 13 -5.96 0.53 -6.26
N SER A 14 -5.45 -0.29 -5.33
CA SER A 14 -6.04 -0.49 -4.00
C SER A 14 -5.96 0.77 -3.13
N ASN A 15 -4.92 1.58 -3.30
CA ASN A 15 -4.73 2.84 -2.56
C ASN A 15 -5.46 4.03 -3.22
N GLY A 16 -5.96 3.86 -4.44
CA GLY A 16 -6.59 4.95 -5.21
C GLY A 16 -5.57 5.94 -5.79
N GLU A 17 -4.33 5.50 -6.01
CA GLU A 17 -3.20 6.30 -6.49
C GLU A 17 -3.04 6.27 -8.01
N LEU A 18 -3.76 5.38 -8.71
CA LEU A 18 -3.79 5.39 -10.18
C LEU A 18 -4.39 6.67 -10.74
N SER A 19 -3.93 7.07 -11.93
CA SER A 19 -4.60 8.12 -12.68
C SER A 19 -6.05 7.72 -13.02
N GLN A 20 -6.93 8.71 -13.20
CA GLN A 20 -8.33 8.46 -13.54
C GLN A 20 -8.48 7.61 -14.81
N THR A 21 -7.61 7.82 -15.80
CA THR A 21 -7.61 7.06 -17.05
C THR A 21 -7.22 5.60 -16.82
N GLU A 22 -6.13 5.34 -16.11
CA GLU A 22 -5.67 3.97 -15.82
C GLU A 22 -6.70 3.20 -14.99
N ARG A 23 -7.28 3.88 -14.00
CA ARG A 23 -8.34 3.30 -13.16
C ARG A 23 -9.55 2.90 -13.99
N ALA A 24 -10.04 3.77 -14.87
CA ALA A 24 -11.20 3.49 -15.71
C ALA A 24 -10.96 2.28 -16.63
N ILE A 25 -9.79 2.20 -17.27
CA ILE A 25 -9.41 1.08 -18.14
C ILE A 25 -9.35 -0.23 -17.34
N PHE A 26 -8.79 -0.18 -16.13
CA PHE A 26 -8.69 -1.36 -15.29
C PHE A 26 -10.05 -1.82 -14.76
N GLU A 27 -10.92 -0.89 -14.37
CA GLU A 27 -12.30 -1.20 -13.95
C GLU A 27 -13.13 -1.78 -15.10
N GLU A 28 -12.94 -1.30 -16.34
CA GLU A 28 -13.54 -1.93 -17.53
C GLU A 28 -13.08 -3.39 -17.68
N HIS A 29 -11.78 -3.65 -17.52
CA HIS A 29 -11.23 -5.00 -17.57
C HIS A 29 -11.81 -5.92 -16.48
N LEU A 30 -11.95 -5.41 -15.24
CA LEU A 30 -12.59 -6.15 -14.15
C LEU A 30 -14.07 -6.46 -14.45
N GLY A 31 -14.74 -5.62 -15.25
CA GLY A 31 -16.10 -5.86 -15.71
C GLY A 31 -16.25 -7.03 -16.69
N ILE A 32 -15.17 -7.45 -17.37
CA ILE A 32 -15.21 -8.48 -18.42
C ILE A 32 -14.39 -9.74 -18.08
N CYS A 33 -13.53 -9.69 -17.06
CA CYS A 33 -12.60 -10.77 -16.74
C CYS A 33 -12.79 -11.29 -15.31
N PRO A 34 -13.53 -12.40 -15.11
CA PRO A 34 -13.78 -12.95 -13.78
C PRO A 34 -12.51 -13.48 -13.08
N GLU A 35 -11.51 -13.92 -13.83
CA GLU A 35 -10.22 -14.37 -13.26
C GLU A 35 -9.46 -13.20 -12.62
N CYS A 36 -9.46 -12.04 -13.27
CA CYS A 36 -8.84 -10.84 -12.72
C CYS A 36 -9.59 -10.32 -11.50
N VAL A 37 -10.92 -10.42 -11.47
CA VAL A 37 -11.71 -10.12 -10.25
C VAL A 37 -11.27 -11.02 -9.09
N ALA A 38 -11.17 -12.33 -9.31
CA ALA A 38 -10.73 -13.27 -8.28
C ALA A 38 -9.28 -13.00 -7.82
N TYR A 39 -8.40 -12.59 -8.74
CA TYR A 39 -7.02 -12.22 -8.43
C TYR A 39 -6.95 -10.97 -7.55
N VAL A 40 -7.67 -9.90 -7.92
CA VAL A 40 -7.72 -8.65 -7.13
C VAL A 40 -8.29 -8.92 -5.73
N GLN A 41 -9.35 -9.70 -5.62
CA GLN A 41 -9.90 -10.09 -4.31
C GLN A 41 -8.87 -10.82 -3.44
N SER A 42 -8.11 -11.74 -4.02
CA SER A 42 -7.05 -12.47 -3.30
C SER A 42 -5.92 -11.54 -2.84
N TYR A 43 -5.58 -10.57 -3.68
CA TYR A 43 -4.59 -9.54 -3.37
C TYR A 43 -5.05 -8.64 -2.21
N GLU A 44 -6.30 -8.16 -2.23
CA GLU A 44 -6.88 -7.35 -1.15
C GLU A 44 -6.92 -8.11 0.20
N ILE A 45 -7.25 -9.40 0.17
CA ILE A 45 -7.20 -10.27 1.36
C ILE A 45 -5.77 -10.31 1.93
N THR A 46 -4.76 -10.42 1.06
CA THR A 46 -3.35 -10.45 1.45
C THR A 46 -2.91 -9.13 2.10
N ILE A 47 -3.34 -8.00 1.54
CA ILE A 47 -3.11 -6.67 2.14
C ILE A 47 -3.75 -6.60 3.53
N LYS A 48 -5.01 -7.01 3.67
CA LYS A 48 -5.73 -6.97 4.94
C LYS A 48 -5.07 -7.84 6.00
N ALA A 49 -4.65 -9.05 5.63
CA ALA A 49 -3.94 -9.95 6.53
C ALA A 49 -2.61 -9.35 7.00
N SER A 50 -1.84 -8.76 6.07
CA SER A 50 -0.57 -8.09 6.38
C SER A 50 -0.78 -6.91 7.35
N LYS A 51 -1.76 -6.05 7.09
CA LYS A 51 -2.12 -4.92 7.98
C LYS A 51 -2.49 -5.42 9.38
N THR A 52 -3.34 -6.43 9.46
CA THR A 52 -3.77 -7.02 10.75
C THR A 52 -2.58 -7.57 11.54
N ALA A 53 -1.64 -8.24 10.87
CA ALA A 53 -0.44 -8.77 11.53
C ALA A 53 0.48 -7.65 12.04
N CYS A 54 0.61 -6.54 11.31
CA CYS A 54 1.37 -5.38 11.76
C CYS A 54 0.69 -4.65 12.92
N ASP A 55 -0.63 -4.50 12.90
CA ASP A 55 -1.40 -3.82 13.96
C ASP A 55 -1.40 -4.59 15.30
N GLN A 56 -1.10 -5.89 15.27
CA GLN A 56 -0.95 -6.73 16.46
C GLN A 56 0.37 -6.50 17.22
N VAL A 57 1.31 -5.75 16.64
CA VAL A 57 2.56 -5.36 17.31
C VAL A 57 2.29 -4.14 18.18
N HIS A 58 1.78 -4.38 19.38
CA HIS A 58 1.47 -3.35 20.38
C HIS A 58 2.61 -3.23 21.41
N ASP A 59 3.85 -3.16 20.95
CA ASP A 59 4.95 -2.75 21.82
C ASP A 59 4.95 -1.22 21.90
N GLU A 60 4.94 -0.66 23.12
CA GLU A 60 5.11 0.78 23.30
C GLU A 60 6.38 1.23 22.56
N VAL A 61 6.22 2.21 21.66
CA VAL A 61 7.34 2.75 20.88
C VAL A 61 8.36 3.34 21.87
N PRO A 62 9.64 2.91 21.87
CA PRO A 62 10.62 3.41 22.83
C PRO A 62 10.79 4.93 22.73
N GLU A 63 10.74 5.63 23.86
CA GLU A 63 10.85 7.10 23.88
C GLU A 63 12.16 7.61 23.25
N ASP A 64 13.26 6.86 23.41
CA ASP A 64 14.55 7.22 22.82
C ASP A 64 14.50 7.24 21.29
N LEU A 65 13.72 6.34 20.68
CA LEU A 65 13.51 6.33 19.22
C LEU A 65 12.71 7.56 18.78
N ILE A 66 11.65 7.91 19.52
CA ILE A 66 10.86 9.13 19.27
C ILE A 66 11.75 10.36 19.35
N ARG A 67 12.55 10.49 20.42
CA ARG A 67 13.50 11.59 20.62
C ARG A 67 14.50 11.69 19.47
N ALA A 68 15.07 10.57 19.04
CA ALA A 68 16.04 10.53 17.94
C ALA A 68 15.44 11.01 16.60
N ILE A 69 14.22 10.56 16.27
CA ILE A 69 13.52 10.96 15.03
C ILE A 69 13.21 12.47 15.06
N LEU A 70 12.69 12.98 16.18
CA LEU A 70 12.38 14.42 16.32
C LEU A 70 13.63 15.30 16.21
N ALA A 71 14.75 14.88 16.79
CA ALA A 71 16.02 15.59 16.68
C ALA A 71 16.57 15.58 15.25
N ALA A 72 16.44 14.46 14.53
CA ALA A 72 16.86 14.36 13.13
C ALA A 72 16.08 15.33 12.24
N LYS A 73 14.74 15.37 12.38
CA LYS A 73 13.89 16.30 11.60
C LYS A 73 14.26 17.78 11.84
N GLN A 74 14.51 18.16 13.09
CA GLN A 74 14.92 19.54 13.43
C GLN A 74 16.27 19.94 12.85
N LYS A 75 17.20 19.00 12.68
CA LYS A 75 18.51 19.25 12.06
C LYS A 75 18.44 19.33 10.53
N SER A 76 17.39 18.77 9.94
CA SER A 76 17.13 18.76 8.50
C SER A 76 16.32 19.95 8.01
N ASP A 77 15.81 20.79 8.91
CA ASP A 77 15.29 22.14 8.62
C ASP A 77 16.40 23.18 8.91
N PRO A 78 17.34 23.44 7.97
CA PRO A 78 18.12 24.67 8.02
C PRO A 78 17.21 25.81 7.55
N SER A 79 16.88 26.73 8.46
CA SER A 79 16.46 28.08 8.07
C SER A 79 17.54 28.79 7.27
#